data_AF-A0A7X8BL25-F1
#
_entry.id   AF-A0A7X8BL25-F1
#
_cell.length_a   1.000
_cell.length_b   1.000
_cell.length_c   1.000
_cell.angle_alpha   90.00
_cell.angle_beta   90.00
_cell.angle_gamma   90.00
#
_symmetry.space_group_name_H-M   'P 1'
#
loop_
_entity.id
_entity.type
_entity.pdbx_description
1 polymer ?
#
loop_
_entity_poly.entity_id
_entity_poly.type
_entity_poly.pdbx_seq_one_letter_code
_entity_poly.pdbx_strand_id
1 'polypeptide(L)'
;MYNTPPAEGERHAAIGFSNQYRVSTSKILEELRTFDSIRVNDPDAGRVDDLQIVSDNRIDAYQVKWSEYPKPFTFRELVKTGKRPSLIKQLADGQRQLRELNPTKRIVVHLVTNNYPSTLDKVFSNPSVDKSKQKSFAAFLKQCWEIIKESGISCIPE
;
A
#
# COMPACT_ATOMS: atom_id res chain seq x y z
N MET A 1 -24.02 -32.86 0.39
CA MET A 1 -22.75 -32.17 0.05
C MET A 1 -22.96 -31.52 -1.30
N TYR A 2 -22.90 -30.19 -1.39
CA TYR A 2 -22.95 -29.51 -2.69
C TYR A 2 -21.61 -29.71 -3.38
N ASN A 3 -21.62 -30.40 -4.52
CA ASN A 3 -20.46 -30.63 -5.37
C ASN A 3 -20.23 -29.35 -6.18
N THR A 4 -19.40 -28.44 -5.67
CA THR A 4 -19.01 -27.24 -6.42
C THR A 4 -18.28 -27.68 -7.69
N PRO A 5 -18.67 -27.21 -8.89
CA PRO A 5 -17.98 -27.56 -10.12
C PRO A 5 -16.48 -27.25 -10.03
N PRO A 6 -15.60 -28.05 -10.67
CA PRO A 6 -14.19 -27.70 -10.81
C PRO A 6 -14.03 -26.28 -11.36
N ALA A 7 -13.06 -25.53 -10.85
CA ALA A 7 -12.80 -24.10 -11.14
C ALA A 7 -13.82 -23.08 -10.60
N GLU A 8 -14.89 -23.49 -9.90
CA GLU A 8 -15.86 -22.52 -9.35
C GLU A 8 -15.29 -21.76 -8.14
N GLY A 9 -14.38 -22.38 -7.38
CA GLY A 9 -13.60 -21.67 -6.35
C GLY A 9 -12.65 -20.62 -6.94
N GLU A 10 -12.02 -20.93 -8.08
CA GLU A 10 -11.12 -20.03 -8.80
C GLU A 10 -11.89 -18.86 -9.44
N ARG A 11 -13.08 -19.12 -10.00
CA ARG A 11 -13.99 -18.08 -10.51
C ARG A 11 -14.43 -17.12 -9.41
N HIS A 12 -14.89 -17.63 -8.27
CA HIS A 12 -15.27 -16.79 -7.15
C HIS A 12 -14.09 -15.97 -6.61
N ALA A 13 -12.90 -16.57 -6.54
CA ALA A 13 -11.67 -15.85 -6.17
C ALA A 13 -11.35 -14.75 -7.19
N ALA A 14 -11.38 -15.04 -8.49
CA ALA A 14 -11.09 -14.08 -9.54
C ALA A 14 -12.05 -12.88 -9.54
N ILE A 15 -13.34 -13.10 -9.25
CA ILE A 15 -14.32 -12.01 -9.08
C ILE A 15 -13.94 -11.14 -7.88
N GLY A 16 -13.58 -11.76 -6.75
CA GLY A 16 -13.14 -11.06 -5.54
C GLY A 16 -11.84 -10.26 -5.72
N PHE A 17 -10.96 -10.67 -6.63
CA PHE A 17 -9.69 -10.00 -6.93
C PHE A 17 -9.69 -9.12 -8.18
N SER A 18 -10.79 -9.08 -8.94
CA SER A 18 -10.91 -8.30 -10.19
C SER A 18 -10.39 -6.86 -10.09
N ASN A 19 -10.71 -6.16 -9.00
CA ASN A 19 -10.25 -4.80 -8.77
C ASN A 19 -8.75 -4.72 -8.48
N GLN A 20 -8.19 -5.68 -7.74
CA GLN A 20 -6.74 -5.75 -7.50
C GLN A 20 -6.00 -6.04 -8.79
N TYR A 21 -6.49 -6.97 -9.62
CA TYR A 21 -5.94 -7.21 -10.94
C TYR A 21 -5.97 -5.97 -11.81
N ARG A 22 -7.07 -5.22 -11.83
CA ARG A 22 -7.16 -3.98 -12.59
C ARG A 22 -6.15 -2.93 -12.15
N VAL A 23 -5.96 -2.76 -10.84
CA VAL A 23 -4.91 -1.87 -10.28
C VAL A 23 -3.54 -2.34 -10.72
N SER A 24 -3.24 -3.63 -10.55
CA SER A 24 -1.95 -4.21 -10.91
C SER A 24 -1.67 -4.08 -12.41
N THR A 25 -2.63 -4.37 -13.27
CA THR A 25 -2.52 -4.19 -14.73
C THR A 25 -2.25 -2.73 -15.07
N SER A 26 -2.95 -1.76 -14.45
CA SER A 26 -2.68 -0.35 -14.68
C SER A 26 -1.23 0.03 -14.33
N LYS A 27 -0.72 -0.45 -13.19
CA LYS A 27 0.65 -0.17 -12.74
C LYS A 27 1.70 -0.80 -13.67
N ILE A 28 1.44 -2.03 -14.13
CA ILE A 28 2.30 -2.70 -15.10
C ILE A 28 2.32 -1.94 -16.44
N LEU A 29 1.17 -1.47 -16.92
CA LEU A 29 1.08 -0.73 -18.17
C LEU A 29 1.80 0.62 -18.11
N GLU A 30 1.80 1.29 -16.95
CA GLU A 30 2.57 2.51 -16.72
C GLU A 30 4.09 2.27 -16.86
N GLU A 31 4.59 1.07 -16.53
CA GLU A 31 6.02 0.71 -16.51
C GLU A 31 6.43 -0.25 -17.64
N LEU A 32 5.59 -0.43 -18.67
CA LEU A 32 5.74 -1.48 -19.68
C LEU A 32 7.08 -1.46 -20.44
N ARG A 33 7.78 -0.32 -20.44
CA ARG A 33 9.04 -0.11 -21.16
C ARG A 33 10.27 -0.16 -20.26
N THR A 34 10.09 -0.25 -18.95
CA THR A 34 11.13 0.06 -17.94
C THR A 34 11.39 -1.07 -16.95
N PHE A 35 10.51 -2.08 -16.88
CA PHE A 35 10.70 -3.22 -15.97
C PHE A 35 11.48 -4.37 -16.63
N ASP A 36 12.26 -5.08 -15.81
CA ASP A 36 12.92 -6.35 -16.15
C ASP A 36 12.02 -7.55 -15.85
N SER A 37 11.29 -7.49 -14.74
CA SER A 37 10.35 -8.56 -14.36
C SER A 37 9.19 -8.06 -13.51
N ILE A 38 8.13 -8.87 -13.49
CA ILE A 38 6.96 -8.68 -12.64
C ILE A 38 6.82 -9.90 -11.75
N ARG A 39 6.52 -9.70 -10.46
CA ARG A 39 6.20 -10.78 -9.52
C ARG A 39 4.81 -10.55 -8.93
N VAL A 40 4.03 -11.61 -8.80
CA VAL A 40 2.66 -11.58 -8.28
C VAL A 40 2.55 -12.64 -7.19
N ASN A 41 2.02 -12.27 -6.03
CA ASN A 41 1.92 -13.13 -4.84
C ASN A 41 3.26 -13.79 -4.47
N ASP A 42 4.33 -12.98 -4.44
CA ASP A 42 5.67 -13.44 -4.11
C ASP A 42 5.75 -13.82 -2.61
N PRO A 43 5.93 -15.11 -2.26
CA PRO A 43 5.92 -15.55 -0.86
C PRO A 43 7.08 -14.96 -0.04
N ASP A 44 8.17 -14.56 -0.71
CA ASP A 44 9.36 -14.00 -0.06
C ASP A 44 9.22 -12.48 0.20
N ALA A 45 8.15 -11.85 -0.29
CA ALA A 45 7.88 -10.41 -0.16
C ALA A 45 7.11 -10.03 1.12
N GLY A 46 6.84 -11.00 2.00
CA GLY A 46 6.15 -10.77 3.25
C GLY A 46 4.70 -10.33 3.04
N ARG A 47 4.40 -9.05 3.30
CA ARG A 47 3.03 -8.47 3.24
C ARG A 47 2.84 -7.48 2.09
N VAL A 48 3.88 -7.27 1.27
CA VAL A 48 3.86 -6.44 0.05
C VAL A 48 4.02 -7.34 -1.18
N ASP A 49 3.27 -8.44 -1.17
CA ASP A 49 3.34 -9.56 -2.09
C ASP A 49 2.38 -9.45 -3.28
N ASP A 50 1.36 -8.58 -3.19
CA ASP A 50 0.29 -8.51 -4.20
C ASP A 50 0.83 -8.21 -5.61
N LEU A 51 1.83 -7.32 -5.74
CA LEU A 51 2.54 -7.05 -7.00
C LEU A 51 3.93 -6.46 -6.72
N GLN A 52 4.94 -6.91 -7.47
CA GLN A 52 6.22 -6.22 -7.59
C GLN A 52 6.55 -5.92 -9.04
N ILE A 53 7.01 -4.71 -9.30
CA ILE A 53 7.62 -4.31 -10.57
C ILE A 53 9.11 -4.15 -10.31
N VAL A 54 9.92 -4.98 -10.95
CA VAL A 54 11.37 -5.00 -10.79
C VAL A 54 11.99 -4.37 -12.03
N SER A 55 12.82 -3.35 -11.83
CA SER A 55 13.68 -2.75 -12.85
C SER A 55 15.14 -2.85 -12.42
N ASP A 56 16.06 -2.38 -13.26
CA ASP A 56 17.49 -2.60 -13.12
C ASP A 56 18.04 -2.24 -11.72
N ASN A 57 17.66 -1.07 -11.19
CA ASN A 57 18.13 -0.58 -9.90
C ASN A 57 17.03 -0.40 -8.84
N ARG A 58 15.80 -0.87 -9.10
CA ARG A 58 14.65 -0.56 -8.24
C ARG A 58 13.61 -1.68 -8.21
N ILE A 59 12.95 -1.83 -7.07
CA ILE A 59 11.76 -2.66 -6.92
C ILE A 59 10.64 -1.79 -6.33
N ASP A 60 9.53 -1.68 -7.04
CA ASP A 60 8.29 -1.11 -6.56
C ASP A 60 7.35 -2.25 -6.14
N ALA A 61 7.16 -2.41 -4.82
CA ALA A 61 6.32 -3.44 -4.23
C ALA A 61 5.00 -2.84 -3.75
N TYR A 62 3.88 -3.39 -4.18
CA TYR A 62 2.55 -2.86 -3.95
C TYR A 62 1.76 -3.79 -3.03
N GLN A 63 1.15 -3.20 -2.00
CA GLN A 63 0.09 -3.83 -1.22
C GLN A 63 -1.24 -3.17 -1.59
N VAL A 64 -2.20 -3.95 -2.09
CA VAL A 64 -3.51 -3.46 -2.51
C VAL A 64 -4.54 -3.75 -1.42
N LYS A 65 -5.30 -2.71 -1.04
CA LYS A 65 -6.46 -2.79 -0.14
C LYS A 65 -7.67 -2.19 -0.82
N TRP A 66 -8.51 -3.04 -1.38
CA TRP A 66 -9.68 -2.60 -2.14
C TRP A 66 -10.98 -2.90 -1.38
N SER A 67 -11.88 -1.91 -1.33
CA SER A 67 -13.24 -2.07 -0.82
C SER A 67 -14.23 -2.09 -1.99
N GLU A 68 -15.28 -2.90 -1.93
CA GLU A 68 -16.37 -2.83 -2.91
C GLU A 68 -17.05 -1.45 -2.89
N TYR A 69 -17.27 -0.93 -1.69
CA TYR A 69 -17.76 0.43 -1.45
C TYR A 69 -16.65 1.27 -0.79
N PRO A 70 -16.06 2.25 -1.51
CA PRO A 70 -15.09 3.18 -0.94
C PRO A 70 -15.61 3.82 0.34
N LYS A 71 -14.77 3.84 1.37
CA LYS A 71 -15.10 4.41 2.69
C LYS A 71 -13.97 5.32 3.20
N PRO A 72 -14.21 6.12 4.26
CA PRO A 72 -13.14 6.91 4.86
C PRO A 72 -12.03 6.01 5.39
N PHE A 73 -10.79 6.28 5.01
CA PHE A 73 -9.58 5.65 5.55
C PHE A 73 -8.92 6.60 6.54
N THR A 74 -8.84 6.18 7.79
CA THR A 74 -8.35 7.02 8.90
C THR A 74 -6.86 6.79 9.14
N PHE A 75 -6.18 7.77 9.73
CA PHE A 75 -4.79 7.60 10.16
C PHE A 75 -4.67 6.46 11.17
N ARG A 76 -5.69 6.29 12.03
CA ARG A 76 -5.75 5.19 12.98
C ARG A 76 -5.73 3.83 12.30
N GLU A 77 -6.44 3.64 11.19
CA GLU A 77 -6.40 2.36 10.46
C GLU A 77 -5.02 2.06 9.87
N LEU A 78 -4.26 3.09 9.50
CA LEU A 78 -2.89 2.94 9.03
C LEU A 78 -1.93 2.47 10.14
N VAL A 79 -2.07 3.03 11.35
CA VAL A 79 -1.10 2.84 12.45
C VAL A 79 -1.54 1.91 13.58
N LYS A 80 -2.82 1.54 13.66
CA LYS A 80 -3.34 0.74 14.77
C LYS A 80 -2.75 -0.67 14.76
N THR A 81 -2.18 -1.04 15.89
CA THR A 81 -1.74 -2.41 16.18
C THR A 81 -2.84 -3.16 16.93
N GLY A 82 -2.93 -4.47 16.70
CA GLY A 82 -3.80 -5.39 17.43
C GLY A 82 -3.23 -6.80 17.36
N LYS A 83 -4.08 -7.81 17.09
CA LYS A 83 -3.62 -9.18 16.83
C LYS A 83 -2.72 -9.31 15.59
N ARG A 84 -2.77 -8.33 14.69
CA ARG A 84 -1.89 -8.22 13.51
C ARG A 84 -1.11 -6.90 13.59
N PRO A 85 0.10 -6.84 13.03
CA PRO A 85 0.84 -5.58 12.90
C PRO A 85 0.01 -4.53 12.15
N SER A 86 0.22 -3.26 12.44
CA SER A 86 -0.41 -2.16 11.71
C SER A 86 -0.04 -2.18 10.22
N LEU A 87 -0.83 -1.56 9.36
CA LEU A 87 -0.53 -1.51 7.91
C LEU A 87 0.83 -0.89 7.66
N ILE A 88 1.16 0.22 8.32
CA ILE A 88 2.47 0.86 8.17
C ILE A 88 3.61 -0.05 8.63
N LYS A 89 3.41 -0.86 9.69
CA LYS A 89 4.42 -1.81 10.14
C LYS A 89 4.61 -2.95 9.13
N GLN A 90 3.52 -3.45 8.54
CA GLN A 90 3.58 -4.47 7.49
C GLN A 90 4.35 -3.99 6.26
N LEU A 91 4.11 -2.75 5.81
CA LEU A 91 4.85 -2.15 4.70
C LEU A 91 6.34 -2.00 5.04
N ALA A 92 6.66 -1.51 6.24
CA ALA A 92 8.05 -1.36 6.70
C ALA A 92 8.78 -2.71 6.80
N ASP A 93 8.10 -3.75 7.31
CA ASP A 93 8.66 -5.10 7.39
C ASP A 93 8.92 -5.70 6.00
N GLY A 94 7.95 -5.56 5.09
CA GLY A 94 8.10 -6.01 3.71
C GLY A 94 9.24 -5.28 2.99
N GLN A 95 9.35 -3.96 3.17
CA GLN A 95 10.47 -3.18 2.62
C GLN A 95 11.81 -3.69 3.13
N ARG A 96 11.93 -3.94 4.44
CA ARG A 96 13.15 -4.44 5.06
C ARG A 96 13.54 -5.81 4.50
N GLN A 97 12.59 -6.75 4.41
CA GLN A 97 12.83 -8.09 3.87
C GLN A 97 13.28 -8.03 2.41
N LEU A 98 12.58 -7.27 1.57
CA LEU A 98 12.97 -7.10 0.16
C LEU A 98 14.35 -6.46 0.02
N ARG A 99 14.72 -5.53 0.92
CA ARG A 99 16.04 -4.90 0.92
C ARG A 99 17.14 -5.88 1.31
N GLU A 100 16.88 -6.79 2.26
CA GLU A 100 17.82 -7.85 2.63
C GLU A 100 18.05 -8.83 1.46
N LEU A 101 16.98 -9.14 0.70
CA LEU A 101 17.06 -10.02 -0.47
C LEU A 101 17.66 -9.34 -1.72
N ASN A 102 17.58 -8.02 -1.81
CA ASN A 102 18.01 -7.24 -2.98
C ASN A 102 18.88 -6.04 -2.56
N PRO A 103 20.10 -6.29 -2.03
CA PRO A 103 20.92 -5.24 -1.39
C PRO A 103 21.38 -4.13 -2.33
N THR A 104 21.38 -4.38 -3.65
CA THR A 104 21.80 -3.41 -4.67
C THR A 104 20.64 -2.60 -5.27
N LYS A 105 19.39 -2.96 -4.99
CA LYS A 105 18.21 -2.31 -5.56
C LYS A 105 17.53 -1.39 -4.54
N ARG A 106 17.06 -0.23 -5.00
CA ARG A 106 16.19 0.65 -4.21
C ARG A 106 14.83 0.00 -4.03
N ILE A 107 14.39 -0.19 -2.80
CA ILE A 107 13.07 -0.76 -2.50
C ILE A 107 12.08 0.36 -2.14
N VAL A 108 10.99 0.45 -2.90
CA VAL A 108 9.87 1.37 -2.63
C VAL A 108 8.61 0.56 -2.42
N VAL A 109 7.96 0.75 -1.27
CA VAL A 109 6.69 0.08 -0.94
C VAL A 109 5.53 1.04 -1.09
N HIS A 110 4.44 0.55 -1.68
CA HIS A 110 3.23 1.33 -1.95
C HIS A 110 2.03 0.67 -1.31
N LEU A 111 1.22 1.47 -0.61
CA LEU A 111 -0.14 1.07 -0.24
C LEU A 111 -1.10 1.66 -1.26
N VAL A 112 -1.84 0.80 -1.96
CA VAL A 112 -2.85 1.23 -2.93
C VAL A 112 -4.23 0.90 -2.41
N THR A 113 -5.11 1.89 -2.36
CA THR A 113 -6.50 1.71 -1.91
C THR A 113 -7.44 2.64 -2.66
N ASN A 114 -8.70 2.22 -2.82
CA ASN A 114 -9.78 3.07 -3.30
C ASN A 114 -10.54 3.77 -2.17
N ASN A 115 -10.21 3.50 -0.91
CA ASN A 115 -10.74 4.24 0.21
C ASN A 115 -10.17 5.67 0.20
N TYR A 116 -10.99 6.64 0.54
CA TYR A 116 -10.59 8.05 0.50
C TYR A 116 -10.06 8.48 1.87
N PRO A 117 -9.04 9.35 1.93
CA PRO A 117 -8.53 9.86 3.20
C PRO A 117 -9.65 10.52 4.02
N SER A 118 -9.78 10.12 5.28
CA SER A 118 -10.79 10.67 6.18
C SER A 118 -10.53 12.16 6.45
N THR A 119 -11.62 12.95 6.49
CA THR A 119 -11.64 14.36 6.88
C THR A 119 -12.08 14.57 8.34
N LEU A 120 -12.47 13.49 9.03
CA LEU A 120 -13.15 13.50 10.33
C LEU A 120 -12.35 12.77 11.42
N ASP A 121 -11.04 12.56 11.23
CA ASP A 121 -10.21 11.92 12.25
C ASP A 121 -10.26 12.72 13.55
N LYS A 122 -10.34 11.99 14.68
CA LYS A 122 -10.24 12.58 16.01
C LYS A 122 -8.81 12.42 16.49
N VAL A 123 -8.01 13.49 16.39
CA VAL A 123 -6.71 13.56 17.06
C VAL A 123 -6.95 14.10 18.47
N PHE A 124 -6.50 13.38 19.50
CA PHE A 124 -6.55 13.90 20.87
C PHE A 124 -5.78 15.21 20.92
N SER A 125 -6.50 16.30 21.17
CA SER A 125 -5.92 17.63 21.23
C SER A 125 -5.09 17.77 22.49
N ASN A 126 -3.77 17.82 22.36
CA ASN A 126 -2.94 18.47 23.37
C ASN A 126 -3.34 19.97 23.41
N PRO A 127 -3.64 20.57 24.58
CA PRO A 127 -4.10 21.96 24.70
C PRO A 127 -3.21 22.99 23.99
N SER A 128 -1.93 22.69 23.75
CA SER A 128 -0.97 23.55 23.06
C SER A 128 -1.09 23.53 21.52
N VAL A 129 -1.97 22.71 20.95
CA VAL A 129 -2.07 22.55 19.48
C VAL A 129 -3.10 23.50 18.91
N ASP A 130 -2.64 24.36 18.00
CA ASP A 130 -3.44 25.27 17.18
C ASP A 130 -4.75 24.62 16.71
N LYS A 131 -5.87 25.23 17.09
CA LYS A 131 -7.22 24.76 16.77
C LYS A 131 -7.65 25.12 15.35
N SER A 132 -6.93 26.03 14.68
CA SER A 132 -7.24 26.48 13.31
C SER A 132 -6.85 25.47 12.23
N LYS A 133 -5.95 24.52 12.53
CA LYS A 133 -5.51 23.50 11.57
C LYS A 133 -6.43 22.29 11.59
N GLN A 134 -6.89 21.85 10.41
CA GLN A 134 -7.70 20.65 10.25
C GLN A 134 -6.88 19.40 10.62
N LYS A 135 -7.36 18.62 11.60
CA LYS A 135 -6.66 17.46 12.19
C LYS A 135 -7.19 16.16 11.60
N SER A 136 -7.09 16.00 10.28
CA SER A 136 -7.60 14.83 9.57
C SER A 136 -6.51 14.12 8.77
N PHE A 137 -6.73 12.85 8.41
CA PHE A 137 -5.75 12.15 7.58
C PHE A 137 -5.63 12.78 6.19
N ALA A 138 -6.73 13.25 5.61
CA ALA A 138 -6.72 14.03 4.38
C ALA A 138 -5.84 15.29 4.49
N ALA A 139 -5.96 16.02 5.60
CA ALA A 139 -5.14 17.21 5.83
C ALA A 139 -3.66 16.87 6.00
N PHE A 140 -3.31 15.79 6.71
CA PHE A 140 -1.93 15.31 6.82
C PHE A 140 -1.32 14.99 5.45
N LEU A 141 -2.06 14.26 4.61
CA LEU A 141 -1.57 13.92 3.27
C LEU A 141 -1.29 15.17 2.45
N LYS A 142 -2.25 16.10 2.42
CA LYS A 142 -2.13 17.34 1.64
C LYS A 142 -1.05 18.29 2.14
N GLN A 143 -0.95 18.48 3.46
CA GLN A 143 -0.10 19.52 4.06
C GLN A 143 1.31 19.03 4.40
N CYS A 144 1.53 17.73 4.44
CA CYS A 144 2.82 17.16 4.84
C CYS A 144 3.33 16.15 3.81
N TRP A 145 2.53 15.13 3.49
CA TRP A 145 3.00 14.01 2.68
C TRP A 145 3.24 14.39 1.22
N GLU A 146 2.29 15.07 0.58
CA GLU A 146 2.39 15.50 -0.82
C GLU A 146 3.58 16.45 -1.01
N ILE A 147 3.75 17.40 -0.08
CA ILE A 147 4.91 18.31 -0.09
C ILE A 147 6.21 17.51 -0.06
N ILE A 148 6.38 16.56 0.87
CA ILE A 148 7.61 15.76 0.96
C ILE A 148 7.84 14.94 -0.31
N LYS A 149 6.77 14.33 -0.85
CA LYS A 149 6.82 13.51 -2.07
C LYS A 149 7.28 14.34 -3.29
N GLU A 150 6.74 15.55 -3.44
CA GLU A 150 7.09 16.47 -4.53
C GLU A 150 8.49 17.08 -4.34
N SER A 151 8.91 17.29 -3.09
CA SER A 151 10.23 17.85 -2.76
C SER A 151 11.39 16.88 -3.04
N GLY A 152 11.11 15.61 -3.33
CA GLY A 152 12.13 14.57 -3.55
C GLY A 152 12.96 14.23 -2.29
N ILE A 153 12.52 14.67 -1.11
CA ILE A 153 13.22 14.44 0.16
C ILE A 153 13.08 12.95 0.53
N SER A 154 14.14 12.19 0.28
CA SER A 154 14.29 10.81 0.70
C SER A 154 14.74 10.79 2.17
N CYS A 155 13.79 10.83 3.11
CA CYS A 155 14.07 10.57 4.52
C CYS A 155 14.30 9.06 4.76
N ILE A 156 15.45 8.58 4.28
CA ILE A 156 16.03 7.30 4.70
C ILE A 156 17.24 7.68 5.57
N PRO A 157 17.22 7.44 6.89
CA PRO A 157 18.45 7.53 7.67
C PRO A 157 19.43 6.46 7.18
N GLU A 158 20.68 6.86 6.98
CA GLU A 158 21.84 5.98 6.72
C GLU A 158 21.96 4.86 7.78
#